data_AF-W9CPJ6-F1
#
_entry.id   AF-W9CPJ6-F1
#
_cell.length_a   1.000
_cell.length_b   1.000
_cell.length_c   1.000
_cell.angle_alpha   90.00
_cell.angle_beta   90.00
_cell.angle_gamma   90.00
#
_symmetry.space_group_name_H-M   'P 1'
#
loop_
_entity.id
_entity.type
_entity.pdbx_description
1 polymer ?
#
loop_
_entity_poly.entity_id
_entity_poly.type
_entity_poly.pdbx_seq_one_letter_code
_entity_poly.pdbx_strand_id
1 'polypeptide(L)'
;MLGYQHVVQVSLVQNLDLDGIDIDWEYPSDDAQANDFVLLFQEVRDALDRFGDLLQTPYHFLLTVASPASPAVCQNWQLSEMDQYIDFWNFMIYNYSGSWSSVFTHQANLSPSGNGSTPFDTETGISYYIAQGIASNKIVLGIPIYGRLFEQTGGLDQSFQGIGQGTWASGIYDYKVLPLLGAIEAYNKKIGTSYSWDASKKEIISYDNPMITIQKGE
;
A
#
# COMPACT_ATOMS: atom_id res chain seq x y z
N MET A 1 -33.11 2.58 -29.04
CA MET A 1 -32.13 3.67 -29.27
C MET A 1 -32.02 4.45 -27.98
N LEU A 2 -31.06 4.10 -27.13
CA LEU A 2 -30.41 4.89 -26.09
C LEU A 2 -29.14 4.10 -25.74
N GLY A 3 -27.98 4.73 -25.96
CA GLY A 3 -26.69 4.06 -26.04
C GLY A 3 -26.18 3.57 -24.69
N TYR A 4 -26.09 2.25 -24.54
CA TYR A 4 -25.31 1.60 -23.48
C TYR A 4 -23.90 1.37 -24.01
N GLN A 5 -23.10 2.42 -24.05
CA GLN A 5 -21.70 2.29 -24.46
C GLN A 5 -20.77 3.14 -23.61
N HIS A 6 -21.02 3.25 -22.31
CA HIS A 6 -20.11 3.99 -21.44
C HIS A 6 -19.86 3.21 -20.15
N VAL A 7 -18.61 2.79 -20.03
CA VAL A 7 -17.90 2.21 -18.86
C VAL A 7 -18.23 0.74 -18.53
N VAL A 8 -17.41 -0.18 -19.05
CA VAL A 8 -17.44 -1.63 -18.72
C VAL A 8 -17.44 -1.88 -17.21
N GLN A 9 -16.79 -1.03 -16.42
CA GLN A 9 -16.64 -1.21 -14.97
C GLN A 9 -17.96 -1.03 -14.20
N VAL A 10 -18.83 -0.07 -14.55
CA VAL A 10 -20.13 0.09 -13.86
C VAL A 10 -21.06 -1.09 -14.11
N SER A 11 -20.93 -1.73 -15.28
CA SER A 11 -21.67 -2.97 -15.55
C SER A 11 -21.25 -4.12 -14.63
N LEU A 12 -19.99 -4.17 -14.19
CA LEU A 12 -19.53 -5.16 -13.22
C LEU A 12 -20.10 -4.87 -11.83
N VAL A 13 -20.15 -3.59 -11.42
CA VAL A 13 -20.78 -3.18 -10.16
C VAL A 13 -22.23 -3.66 -10.10
N GLN A 14 -22.98 -3.43 -11.19
CA GLN A 14 -24.36 -3.92 -11.29
C GLN A 14 -24.48 -5.44 -11.33
N ASN A 15 -23.66 -6.12 -12.14
CA ASN A 15 -23.83 -7.55 -12.40
C ASN A 15 -23.36 -8.44 -11.24
N LEU A 16 -22.49 -7.90 -10.37
CA LEU A 16 -21.89 -8.63 -9.25
C LEU A 16 -22.35 -8.10 -7.89
N ASP A 17 -23.31 -7.16 -7.87
CA ASP A 17 -23.83 -6.51 -6.66
C ASP A 17 -22.71 -5.94 -5.77
N LEU A 18 -21.78 -5.18 -6.37
CA LEU A 18 -20.68 -4.55 -5.63
C LEU A 18 -21.09 -3.18 -5.06
N ASP A 19 -20.43 -2.77 -3.99
CA ASP A 19 -20.62 -1.46 -3.36
C ASP A 19 -19.76 -0.34 -3.97
N GLY A 20 -18.88 -0.66 -4.91
CA GLY A 20 -17.97 0.32 -5.49
C GLY A 20 -16.85 -0.25 -6.32
N ILE A 21 -15.86 0.59 -6.62
CA ILE A 21 -14.66 0.30 -7.39
C ILE A 21 -13.43 0.82 -6.62
N ASP A 22 -12.39 -0.01 -6.54
CA ASP A 22 -11.04 0.42 -6.15
C ASP A 22 -10.14 0.37 -7.41
N ILE A 23 -9.39 1.45 -7.65
CA ILE A 23 -8.46 1.53 -8.79
C ILE A 23 -7.04 1.42 -8.26
N ASP A 24 -6.32 0.42 -8.74
CA ASP A 24 -4.92 0.16 -8.38
C ASP A 24 -4.02 0.25 -9.62
N TRP A 25 -3.53 1.45 -9.90
CA TRP A 25 -2.53 1.69 -10.94
C TRP A 25 -1.17 1.96 -10.28
N GLU A 26 -0.26 0.98 -10.37
CA GLU A 26 1.11 1.06 -9.85
C GLU A 26 2.17 1.22 -10.98
N TYR A 27 2.62 2.42 -11.35
CA TYR A 27 2.14 3.76 -11.01
C TYR A 27 2.15 4.65 -12.27
N PRO A 28 1.25 5.65 -12.41
CA PRO A 28 1.36 6.69 -13.41
C PRO A 28 2.75 7.35 -13.36
N SER A 29 3.48 7.29 -14.48
CA SER A 29 4.92 7.61 -14.49
C SER A 29 5.29 9.00 -15.03
N ASP A 30 4.33 9.73 -15.60
CA ASP A 30 4.55 11.04 -16.21
C ASP A 30 3.30 11.94 -16.10
N ASP A 31 3.44 13.21 -16.45
CA ASP A 31 2.36 14.20 -16.34
C ASP A 31 1.14 13.84 -17.20
N ALA A 32 1.32 13.18 -18.34
CA ALA A 32 0.20 12.76 -19.18
C ALA A 32 -0.60 11.67 -18.49
N GLN A 33 0.07 10.64 -17.96
CA GLN A 33 -0.58 9.59 -17.17
C GLN A 33 -1.23 10.13 -15.90
N ALA A 34 -0.61 11.12 -15.23
CA ALA A 34 -1.20 11.76 -14.06
C ALA A 34 -2.51 12.50 -14.41
N ASN A 35 -2.54 13.23 -15.54
CA ASN A 35 -3.77 13.86 -16.05
C ASN A 35 -4.83 12.80 -16.40
N ASP A 36 -4.43 11.75 -17.12
CA ASP A 36 -5.32 10.65 -17.49
C ASP A 36 -5.90 9.94 -16.26
N PHE A 37 -5.14 9.89 -15.16
CA PHE A 37 -5.62 9.29 -13.92
C PHE A 37 -6.74 10.12 -13.26
N VAL A 38 -6.61 11.46 -13.26
CA VAL A 38 -7.70 12.36 -12.82
C VAL A 38 -8.94 12.18 -13.68
N LEU A 39 -8.77 12.16 -15.01
CA LEU A 39 -9.88 11.97 -15.95
C LEU A 39 -10.56 10.61 -15.77
N LEU A 40 -9.78 9.56 -15.48
CA LEU A 40 -10.32 8.24 -15.16
C LEU A 40 -11.21 8.30 -13.91
N PHE A 41 -10.75 8.91 -12.82
CA PHE A 41 -11.56 9.04 -11.61
C PHE A 41 -12.83 9.86 -11.83
N GLN A 42 -12.74 10.95 -12.59
CA GLN A 42 -13.89 11.76 -12.96
C GLN A 42 -14.93 10.94 -13.74
N GLU A 43 -14.53 10.26 -14.81
CA GLU A 43 -15.44 9.47 -15.65
C GLU A 43 -16.07 8.31 -14.89
N VAL A 44 -15.31 7.65 -14.00
CA VAL A 44 -15.83 6.56 -13.16
C VAL A 44 -16.82 7.10 -12.13
N ARG A 45 -16.51 8.22 -11.46
CA ARG A 45 -17.41 8.86 -10.49
C ARG A 45 -18.74 9.27 -11.15
N ASP A 46 -18.67 9.97 -12.28
CA ASP A 46 -19.85 10.41 -13.04
C ASP A 46 -20.72 9.22 -13.47
N ALA A 47 -20.10 8.10 -13.83
CA ALA A 47 -20.82 6.89 -14.22
C ALA A 47 -21.45 6.16 -13.02
N LEU A 48 -20.74 6.09 -11.89
CA LEU A 48 -21.26 5.53 -10.63
C LEU A 48 -22.43 6.35 -10.07
N ASP A 49 -22.32 7.68 -10.07
CA ASP A 49 -23.38 8.58 -9.60
C ASP A 49 -24.64 8.45 -10.46
N ARG A 50 -24.46 8.46 -11.80
CA ARG A 50 -25.57 8.25 -12.72
C ARG A 50 -26.25 6.89 -12.48
N PHE A 51 -25.48 5.84 -12.21
CA PHE A 51 -26.04 4.53 -11.93
C PHE A 51 -26.78 4.51 -10.59
N GLY A 52 -26.17 5.07 -9.54
CA GLY A 52 -26.75 5.20 -8.20
C GLY A 52 -28.08 5.96 -8.20
N ASP A 53 -28.17 7.05 -8.94
CA ASP A 53 -29.37 7.88 -9.07
C ASP A 53 -30.53 7.17 -9.80
N LEU A 54 -30.23 6.16 -10.63
CA LEU A 54 -31.24 5.38 -11.36
C LEU A 54 -31.85 4.24 -10.53
N LEU A 55 -31.29 3.94 -9.36
CA LEU A 55 -31.82 2.90 -8.49
C LEU A 55 -33.13 3.33 -7.83
N GLN A 56 -33.94 2.34 -7.43
CA GLN A 56 -35.20 2.61 -6.73
C GLN A 56 -34.99 3.41 -5.44
N THR A 57 -33.87 3.16 -4.75
CA THR A 57 -33.36 3.98 -3.65
C THR A 57 -31.99 4.48 -4.10
N PRO A 58 -31.78 5.81 -4.21
CA PRO A 58 -30.48 6.36 -4.59
C PRO A 58 -29.36 5.80 -3.70
N TYR A 59 -28.25 5.45 -4.33
CA TYR A 59 -27.10 4.84 -3.65
C TYR A 59 -25.80 5.50 -4.08
N HIS A 60 -24.95 5.82 -3.11
CA HIS A 60 -23.60 6.31 -3.38
C HIS A 60 -22.64 5.13 -3.41
N PHE A 61 -22.24 4.70 -4.61
CA PHE A 61 -21.20 3.70 -4.77
C PHE A 61 -19.83 4.28 -4.45
N LEU A 62 -18.98 3.49 -3.78
CA LEU A 62 -17.64 3.91 -3.40
C LEU A 62 -16.70 3.94 -4.62
N LEU A 63 -15.82 4.93 -4.65
CA LEU A 63 -14.69 5.01 -5.56
C LEU A 63 -13.42 5.25 -4.75
N THR A 64 -12.49 4.31 -4.80
CA THR A 64 -11.29 4.31 -3.95
C THR A 64 -10.04 4.05 -4.79
N VAL A 65 -8.87 4.30 -4.20
CA VAL A 65 -7.58 4.13 -4.87
C VAL A 65 -6.57 3.47 -3.94
N ALA A 66 -5.82 2.49 -4.44
CA ALA A 66 -4.59 2.03 -3.82
C ALA A 66 -3.47 3.03 -4.14
N SER A 67 -2.83 3.58 -3.11
CA SER A 67 -1.89 4.70 -3.28
C SER A 67 -0.53 4.45 -2.62
N PRO A 68 0.58 4.87 -3.24
CA PRO A 68 1.91 4.61 -2.72
C PRO A 68 2.20 5.49 -1.51
N ALA A 69 2.93 4.93 -0.55
CA ALA A 69 3.36 5.68 0.62
C ALA A 69 4.61 6.55 0.41
N SER A 70 5.31 6.40 -0.71
CA SER A 70 6.53 7.16 -1.01
C SER A 70 6.22 8.41 -1.84
N PRO A 71 6.52 9.63 -1.34
CA PRO A 71 6.36 10.86 -2.12
C PRO A 71 7.11 10.85 -3.45
N ALA A 72 8.25 10.16 -3.52
CA ALA A 72 9.04 10.05 -4.75
C ALA A 72 8.31 9.28 -5.87
N VAL A 73 7.39 8.37 -5.50
CA VAL A 73 6.61 7.57 -6.46
C VAL A 73 5.43 8.37 -7.00
N CYS A 74 4.75 9.14 -6.14
CA CYS A 74 3.56 9.91 -6.52
C CYS A 74 3.81 11.41 -6.71
N GLN A 75 5.06 11.85 -6.87
CA GLN A 75 5.40 13.29 -6.95
C GLN A 75 4.69 14.02 -8.10
N ASN A 76 4.33 13.31 -9.17
CA ASN A 76 3.64 13.86 -10.34
C ASN A 76 2.12 13.67 -10.26
N TRP A 77 1.60 12.98 -9.24
CA TRP A 77 0.17 12.77 -9.09
C TRP A 77 -0.52 14.08 -8.69
N GLN A 78 -1.69 14.31 -9.27
CA GLN A 78 -2.53 15.48 -8.97
C GLN A 78 -3.48 15.14 -7.81
N LEU A 79 -2.90 14.92 -6.62
CA LEU A 79 -3.63 14.36 -5.48
C LEU A 79 -4.91 15.14 -5.14
N SER A 80 -4.85 16.48 -5.15
CA SER A 80 -5.99 17.32 -4.79
C SER A 80 -7.12 17.29 -5.84
N GLU A 81 -6.77 17.11 -7.10
CA GLU A 81 -7.67 16.99 -8.23
C GLU A 81 -8.33 15.61 -8.25
N MET A 82 -7.57 14.56 -7.91
CA MET A 82 -8.09 13.21 -7.73
C MET A 82 -9.06 13.11 -6.54
N ASP A 83 -8.74 13.77 -5.41
CA ASP A 83 -9.49 13.66 -4.15
C ASP A 83 -10.97 14.08 -4.26
N GLN A 84 -11.29 14.93 -5.25
CA GLN A 84 -12.65 15.40 -5.53
C GLN A 84 -13.61 14.27 -5.93
N TYR A 85 -13.08 13.16 -6.44
CA TYR A 85 -13.84 12.04 -6.97
C TYR A 85 -13.75 10.78 -6.09
N ILE A 86 -12.78 10.75 -5.17
CA ILE A 86 -12.40 9.57 -4.40
C ILE A 86 -13.01 9.65 -3.00
N ASP A 87 -13.56 8.54 -2.50
CA ASP A 87 -14.12 8.44 -1.15
C ASP A 87 -13.01 8.32 -0.09
N PHE A 88 -12.03 7.44 -0.32
CA PHE A 88 -10.84 7.29 0.53
C PHE A 88 -9.67 6.63 -0.22
N TRP A 89 -8.47 6.80 0.34
CA TRP A 89 -7.19 6.35 -0.17
C TRP A 89 -6.70 5.14 0.63
N ASN A 90 -6.53 4.00 -0.02
CA ASN A 90 -5.91 2.80 0.53
C ASN A 90 -4.38 2.95 0.47
N PHE A 91 -3.80 3.49 1.53
CA PHE A 91 -2.39 3.88 1.61
C PHE A 91 -1.48 2.68 1.84
N MET A 92 -0.70 2.31 0.84
CA MET A 92 0.13 1.09 0.85
C MET A 92 1.42 1.31 1.65
N ILE A 93 1.35 1.16 2.97
CA ILE A 93 2.48 1.38 3.89
C ILE A 93 3.41 0.16 4.01
N TYR A 94 3.59 -0.55 2.91
CA TYR A 94 4.37 -1.78 2.80
C TYR A 94 5.20 -1.79 1.51
N ASN A 95 5.99 -2.85 1.29
CA ASN A 95 6.92 -2.98 0.16
C ASN A 95 8.01 -1.89 0.09
N TYR A 96 8.43 -1.33 1.22
CA TYR A 96 9.54 -0.36 1.24
C TYR A 96 10.90 -1.00 0.93
N SER A 97 11.00 -2.32 1.12
CA SER A 97 12.20 -3.11 0.86
C SER A 97 11.84 -4.43 0.23
N GLY A 98 12.75 -5.00 -0.56
CA GLY A 98 12.54 -6.29 -1.23
C GLY A 98 13.75 -6.72 -2.04
N SER A 99 13.54 -7.63 -3.00
CA SER A 99 14.62 -8.14 -3.85
C SER A 99 15.30 -7.08 -4.72
N TRP A 100 14.65 -5.93 -4.92
CA TRP A 100 15.18 -4.77 -5.64
C TRP A 100 16.09 -3.88 -4.77
N SER A 101 16.13 -4.10 -3.46
CA SER A 101 16.97 -3.34 -2.53
C SER A 101 18.44 -3.81 -2.61
N SER A 102 19.39 -2.91 -2.33
CA SER A 102 20.82 -3.25 -2.24
C SER A 102 21.24 -3.75 -0.85
N VAL A 103 20.49 -3.38 0.17
CA VAL A 103 20.69 -3.75 1.58
C VAL A 103 19.35 -4.11 2.20
N PHE A 104 19.37 -4.84 3.31
CA PHE A 104 18.17 -5.10 4.08
C PHE A 104 17.72 -3.84 4.83
N THR A 105 16.46 -3.44 4.60
CA THR A 105 15.75 -2.39 5.32
C THR A 105 14.35 -2.88 5.70
N HIS A 106 13.66 -2.17 6.60
CA HIS A 106 12.31 -2.54 7.00
C HIS A 106 11.30 -2.35 5.86
N GLN A 107 10.34 -3.27 5.71
CA GLN A 107 9.39 -3.21 4.61
C GLN A 107 8.16 -2.31 4.87
N ALA A 108 7.90 -1.93 6.12
CA ALA A 108 6.64 -1.30 6.55
C ALA A 108 6.77 -0.46 7.83
N ASN A 109 7.86 0.30 7.99
CA ASN A 109 8.08 1.13 9.18
C ASN A 109 7.17 2.37 9.22
N LEU A 110 6.81 2.81 10.44
CA LEU A 110 6.04 4.04 10.64
C LEU A 110 6.90 5.28 10.45
N SER A 111 8.03 5.34 11.16
CA SER A 111 8.86 6.55 11.29
C SER A 111 10.29 6.30 10.80
N PRO A 112 11.07 7.36 10.49
CA PRO A 112 12.46 7.22 10.12
C PRO A 112 13.34 6.78 11.31
N SER A 113 14.29 5.90 11.02
CA SER A 113 15.26 5.33 11.97
C SER A 113 16.47 6.23 12.26
N GLY A 114 16.78 7.17 11.37
CA GLY A 114 17.96 8.02 11.46
C GLY A 114 19.29 7.31 11.17
N ASN A 115 19.28 6.01 10.89
CA ASN A 115 20.48 5.21 10.62
C ASN A 115 20.48 4.53 9.23
N GLY A 116 19.54 4.89 8.34
CA GLY A 116 19.44 4.34 6.99
C GLY A 116 18.56 3.08 6.86
N SER A 117 18.19 2.42 7.95
CA SER A 117 17.38 1.17 7.90
C SER A 117 15.92 1.34 7.45
N THR A 118 15.51 2.58 7.16
CA THR A 118 14.15 2.99 6.77
C THR A 118 14.23 4.12 5.71
N PRO A 119 14.65 3.82 4.48
CA PRO A 119 14.78 4.84 3.42
C PRO A 119 13.41 5.41 2.97
N PHE A 120 12.34 4.67 3.26
CA PHE A 120 10.95 5.11 3.14
C PHE A 120 10.27 4.97 4.51
N ASP A 121 9.28 5.80 4.79
CA ASP A 121 8.50 5.74 6.03
C ASP A 121 7.08 6.26 5.84
N THR A 122 6.17 5.76 6.69
CA THR A 122 4.74 6.05 6.62
C THR A 122 4.43 7.50 6.99
N GLU A 123 5.07 8.04 8.04
CA GLU A 123 4.81 9.39 8.55
C GLU A 123 5.12 10.47 7.52
N THR A 124 6.23 10.33 6.79
CA THR A 124 6.62 11.22 5.69
C THR A 124 5.60 11.17 4.56
N GLY A 125 5.14 9.96 4.21
CA GLY A 125 4.10 9.76 3.21
C GLY A 125 2.77 10.42 3.57
N ILE A 126 2.26 10.17 4.79
CA ILE A 126 1.02 10.79 5.28
C ILE A 126 1.15 12.31 5.30
N SER A 127 2.28 12.82 5.80
CA SER A 127 2.54 14.26 5.86
C SER A 127 2.52 14.89 4.47
N TYR A 128 3.05 14.19 3.46
CA TYR A 128 2.99 14.63 2.07
C TYR A 128 1.56 14.72 1.54
N TYR A 129 0.72 13.68 1.74
CA TYR A 129 -0.67 13.69 1.28
C TYR A 129 -1.48 14.80 1.96
N ILE A 130 -1.32 14.98 3.27
CA ILE A 130 -1.96 16.08 4.01
C ILE A 130 -1.52 17.45 3.48
N ALA A 131 -0.22 17.61 3.19
CA ALA A 131 0.30 18.85 2.62
C ALA A 131 -0.24 19.13 1.20
N GLN A 132 -0.65 18.10 0.46
CA GLN A 132 -1.34 18.22 -0.83
C GLN A 132 -2.87 18.39 -0.69
N GLY A 133 -3.39 18.55 0.53
CA GLY A 133 -4.81 18.84 0.77
C GLY A 133 -5.69 17.62 1.03
N ILE A 134 -5.13 16.42 1.12
CA ILE A 134 -5.90 15.21 1.44
C ILE A 134 -6.26 15.23 2.93
N ALA A 135 -7.55 15.15 3.24
CA ALA A 135 -8.02 15.08 4.61
C ALA A 135 -7.59 13.76 5.27
N SER A 136 -7.04 13.82 6.48
CA SER A 136 -6.50 12.65 7.17
C SER A 136 -7.52 11.53 7.40
N ASN A 137 -8.81 11.88 7.57
CA ASN A 137 -9.90 10.92 7.71
C ASN A 137 -10.25 10.16 6.42
N LYS A 138 -9.68 10.54 5.27
CA LYS A 138 -9.79 9.81 3.99
C LYS A 138 -8.60 8.87 3.76
N ILE A 139 -7.59 8.83 4.64
CA ILE A 139 -6.40 8.00 4.45
C ILE A 139 -6.57 6.73 5.30
N VAL A 140 -6.65 5.58 4.64
CA VAL A 140 -6.74 4.25 5.27
C VAL A 140 -5.38 3.58 5.21
N LEU A 141 -4.80 3.21 6.36
CA LEU A 141 -3.48 2.56 6.41
C LEU A 141 -3.57 1.08 6.03
N GLY A 142 -2.94 0.70 4.91
CA GLY A 142 -2.85 -0.68 4.46
C GLY A 142 -1.74 -1.44 5.21
N ILE A 143 -2.09 -2.48 5.96
CA ILE A 143 -1.13 -3.24 6.79
C ILE A 143 -0.71 -4.54 6.06
N PRO A 144 0.59 -4.85 5.95
CA PRO A 144 1.02 -6.10 5.33
C PRO A 144 0.70 -7.31 6.20
N ILE A 145 0.02 -8.30 5.61
CA ILE A 145 -0.22 -9.62 6.21
C ILE A 145 0.79 -10.67 5.72
N TYR A 146 2.02 -10.23 5.44
CA TYR A 146 3.12 -11.04 4.94
C TYR A 146 4.47 -10.47 5.39
N GLY A 147 5.50 -11.30 5.32
CA GLY A 147 6.89 -10.94 5.60
C GLY A 147 7.79 -11.03 4.36
N ARG A 148 8.81 -10.17 4.30
CA ARG A 148 9.84 -10.20 3.26
C ARG A 148 11.16 -10.75 3.80
N LEU A 149 11.62 -11.86 3.21
CA LEU A 149 12.85 -12.57 3.59
C LEU A 149 14.08 -12.00 2.86
N PHE A 150 15.18 -11.90 3.59
CA PHE A 150 16.52 -11.62 3.09
C PHE A 150 17.50 -12.65 3.67
N GLU A 151 18.30 -13.28 2.81
CA GLU A 151 19.27 -14.31 3.18
C GLU A 151 20.70 -13.75 3.20
N GLN A 152 21.59 -14.43 3.93
CA GLN A 152 23.02 -14.12 3.98
C GLN A 152 23.33 -12.66 4.33
N THR A 153 22.50 -12.04 5.16
CA THR A 153 22.67 -10.66 5.60
C THR A 153 23.41 -10.58 6.94
N GLY A 154 24.11 -9.46 7.17
CA GLY A 154 24.68 -9.13 8.48
C GLY A 154 23.67 -8.50 9.44
N GLY A 155 22.46 -8.19 8.99
CA GLY A 155 21.43 -7.50 9.76
C GLY A 155 20.93 -6.23 9.07
N LEU A 156 20.34 -5.33 9.86
CA LEU A 156 19.81 -4.03 9.39
C LEU A 156 20.89 -3.20 8.67
N ASP A 157 20.51 -2.61 7.54
CA ASP A 157 21.39 -1.78 6.70
C ASP A 157 22.66 -2.51 6.23
N GLN A 158 22.61 -3.84 6.13
CA GLN A 158 23.68 -4.67 5.57
C GLN A 158 23.24 -5.28 4.25
N SER A 159 24.20 -5.55 3.37
CA SER A 159 23.94 -6.29 2.14
C SER A 159 23.37 -7.68 2.45
N PHE A 160 22.66 -8.24 1.48
CA PHE A 160 22.10 -9.58 1.54
C PHE A 160 22.44 -10.33 0.24
N GLN A 161 22.36 -11.65 0.25
CA GLN A 161 22.51 -12.47 -0.94
C GLN A 161 21.36 -13.48 -1.00
N GLY A 162 20.40 -13.18 -1.86
CA GLY A 162 19.20 -13.99 -2.00
C GLY A 162 18.06 -13.53 -1.11
N ILE A 163 16.87 -13.91 -1.52
CA ILE A 163 15.60 -13.70 -0.80
C ILE A 163 14.96 -15.04 -0.45
N GLY A 164 15.63 -16.16 -0.71
CA GLY A 164 15.17 -17.49 -0.42
C GLY A 164 13.84 -17.88 -1.07
N GLN A 165 13.23 -18.91 -0.47
CA GLN A 165 11.89 -19.37 -0.81
C GLN A 165 10.83 -18.46 -0.17
N GLY A 166 9.57 -18.81 -0.35
CA GLY A 166 8.46 -18.22 0.38
C GLY A 166 7.28 -19.16 0.43
N THR A 167 6.16 -18.70 0.97
CA THR A 167 4.93 -19.53 1.06
C THR A 167 4.34 -19.78 -0.32
N TRP A 168 4.28 -18.74 -1.16
CA TRP A 168 3.71 -18.79 -2.52
C TRP A 168 4.64 -18.21 -3.58
N ALA A 169 5.49 -17.26 -3.19
CA ALA A 169 6.48 -16.61 -4.06
C ALA A 169 7.79 -16.42 -3.30
N SER A 170 8.91 -16.51 -3.99
CA SER A 170 10.24 -16.31 -3.41
C SER A 170 10.32 -15.01 -2.62
N GLY A 171 10.92 -15.06 -1.43
CA GLY A 171 11.07 -13.89 -0.57
C GLY A 171 9.81 -13.43 0.16
N ILE A 172 8.66 -14.09 0.00
CA ILE A 172 7.40 -13.68 0.63
C ILE A 172 6.81 -14.81 1.46
N TYR A 173 6.66 -14.58 2.76
CA TYR A 173 6.02 -15.50 3.69
C TYR A 173 4.67 -14.96 4.15
N ASP A 174 3.64 -15.80 4.16
CA ASP A 174 2.36 -15.45 4.81
C ASP A 174 2.60 -15.16 6.29
N TYR A 175 1.96 -14.14 6.86
CA TYR A 175 2.10 -13.81 8.28
C TYR A 175 1.81 -15.02 9.21
N LYS A 176 0.81 -15.85 8.86
CA LYS A 176 0.36 -16.99 9.66
C LYS A 176 1.42 -18.08 9.91
N VAL A 177 2.53 -18.08 9.16
CA VAL A 177 3.63 -19.04 9.34
C VAL A 177 4.85 -18.42 10.03
N LEU A 178 4.78 -17.14 10.41
CA LEU A 178 5.85 -16.41 11.05
C LEU A 178 5.63 -16.34 12.58
N PRO A 179 6.72 -16.29 13.38
CA PRO A 179 8.12 -16.47 12.96
C PRO A 179 8.42 -17.92 12.53
N LEU A 180 9.39 -18.08 11.62
CA LEU A 180 9.87 -19.41 11.25
C LEU A 180 10.58 -20.09 12.43
N LEU A 181 10.56 -21.43 12.46
CA LEU A 181 11.23 -22.21 13.50
C LEU A 181 12.72 -21.88 13.57
N GLY A 182 13.18 -21.50 14.77
CA GLY A 182 14.56 -21.10 15.04
C GLY A 182 14.83 -19.60 14.95
N ALA A 183 13.89 -18.83 14.38
CA ALA A 183 14.01 -17.37 14.32
C ALA A 183 13.54 -16.73 15.63
N ILE A 184 14.21 -15.64 16.01
CA ILE A 184 13.86 -14.82 17.17
C ILE A 184 13.23 -13.53 16.66
N GLU A 185 12.04 -13.20 17.15
CA GLU A 185 11.35 -11.96 16.81
C GLU A 185 11.90 -10.78 17.63
N ALA A 186 12.04 -9.63 16.99
CA ALA A 186 12.41 -8.36 17.59
C ALA A 186 11.52 -7.24 17.05
N TYR A 187 11.34 -6.18 17.83
CA TYR A 187 10.56 -5.02 17.43
C TYR A 187 11.18 -3.71 17.94
N ASN A 188 10.84 -2.61 17.28
CA ASN A 188 11.21 -1.26 17.67
C ASN A 188 9.98 -0.34 17.58
N LYS A 189 9.39 -0.04 18.75
CA LYS A 189 8.22 0.85 18.85
C LYS A 189 8.50 2.26 18.36
N LYS A 190 9.74 2.76 18.49
CA LYS A 190 10.06 4.14 18.10
C LYS A 190 9.86 4.37 16.60
N ILE A 191 10.06 3.34 15.78
CA ILE A 191 9.95 3.41 14.32
C ILE A 191 8.82 2.53 13.78
N GLY A 192 8.04 1.89 14.66
CA GLY A 192 6.93 1.02 14.30
C GLY A 192 7.34 -0.19 13.44
N THR A 193 8.37 -0.94 13.85
CA THR A 193 8.86 -2.10 13.07
C THR A 193 8.96 -3.37 13.89
N SER A 194 8.80 -4.50 13.21
CA SER A 194 9.18 -5.82 13.69
C SER A 194 9.86 -6.64 12.59
N TYR A 195 10.62 -7.64 13.02
CA TYR A 195 11.26 -8.62 12.16
C TYR A 195 11.60 -9.88 12.97
N SER A 196 11.83 -11.00 12.28
CA SER A 196 12.48 -12.18 12.88
C SER A 196 13.87 -12.38 12.32
N TRP A 197 14.80 -12.87 13.15
CA TRP A 197 16.17 -13.17 12.77
C TRP A 197 16.56 -14.60 13.16
N ASP A 198 17.04 -15.37 12.20
CA ASP A 198 17.69 -16.67 12.41
C ASP A 198 19.20 -16.51 12.18
N ALA A 199 19.96 -16.42 13.27
CA ALA A 199 21.40 -16.21 13.23
C ALA A 199 22.17 -17.39 12.60
N SER A 200 21.61 -18.61 12.66
CA SER A 200 22.26 -19.81 12.12
C SER A 200 22.21 -19.85 10.60
N LYS A 201 21.09 -19.40 10.03
CA LYS A 201 20.88 -19.32 8.58
C LYS A 201 21.26 -17.96 8.00
N LYS A 202 21.44 -16.95 8.85
CA LYS A 202 21.59 -15.54 8.48
C LYS A 202 20.39 -15.02 7.69
N GLU A 203 19.20 -15.35 8.17
CA GLU A 203 17.92 -15.03 7.55
C GLU A 203 17.16 -14.01 8.39
N ILE A 204 16.73 -12.93 7.76
CA ILE A 204 15.90 -11.90 8.38
C ILE A 204 14.57 -11.82 7.62
N ILE A 205 13.46 -11.73 8.34
CA ILE A 205 12.14 -11.50 7.74
C ILE A 205 11.54 -10.26 8.38
N SER A 206 11.32 -9.20 7.60
CA SER A 206 10.59 -8.01 8.09
C SER A 206 9.10 -8.23 7.90
N TYR A 207 8.29 -8.07 8.95
CA TYR A 207 6.83 -8.20 8.95
C TYR A 207 6.25 -7.49 10.19
N ASP A 208 4.95 -7.23 10.18
CA ASP A 208 4.26 -6.68 11.35
C ASP A 208 3.79 -7.80 12.28
N ASN A 209 4.21 -7.75 13.54
CA ASN A 209 3.69 -8.60 14.59
C ASN A 209 2.51 -7.91 15.30
N PRO A 210 1.78 -8.61 16.20
CA PRO A 210 0.59 -8.04 16.82
C PRO A 210 0.86 -6.71 17.55
N MET A 211 2.05 -6.54 18.15
CA MET A 211 2.41 -5.31 18.84
C MET A 211 2.52 -4.12 17.89
N ILE A 212 3.15 -4.31 16.73
CA ILE A 212 3.29 -3.25 15.72
C ILE A 212 1.98 -3.01 14.99
N THR A 213 1.19 -4.04 14.73
CA THR A 213 -0.17 -3.88 14.18
C THR A 213 -1.06 -3.06 15.11
N ILE A 214 -1.05 -3.32 16.42
CA ILE A 214 -1.79 -2.51 17.40
C ILE A 214 -1.30 -1.06 17.37
N GLN A 215 0.01 -0.84 17.39
CA GLN A 215 0.58 0.52 17.34
C GLN A 215 0.15 1.28 16.07
N LYS A 216 0.04 0.62 14.92
CA LYS A 216 -0.44 1.23 13.67
C LYS A 216 -1.92 1.61 13.70
N GLY A 217 -2.69 1.08 14.64
CA GLY A 217 -4.11 1.40 14.84
C GLY A 217 -4.40 2.42 15.94
N GLU A 218 -3.38 2.91 16.65
CA GLU A 218 -3.47 3.99 17.66
C GLU A 218 -3.43 5.38 17.00
#